data_AF-A0A1Y3BIP0-F1
#
_entry.id   AF-A0A1Y3BIP0-F1
#
_cell.length_a   1.000
_cell.length_b   1.000
_cell.length_c   1.000
_cell.angle_alpha   90.00
_cell.angle_beta   90.00
_cell.angle_gamma   90.00
#
_symmetry.space_group_name_H-M   'P 1'
#
loop_
_entity.id
_entity.type
_entity.pdbx_description
1 polymer ?
#
loop_
_entity_poly.entity_id
_entity_poly.type
_entity_poly.pdbx_seq_one_letter_code
_entity_poly.pdbx_strand_id
1 'polypeptide(L)' 'MFSDKGQMFGWGNNEYGQLSMAIDVNRNQTQIHTSRYLKHDNMIGKISDVAAAGSMCALLN' A
#
# COMPACT_ATOMS: atom_id res chain seq x y z
N MET A 1 -0.96 4.63 -5.58
CA MET A 1 -0.55 4.94 -6.97
C MET A 1 0.04 3.70 -7.61
N PHE A 2 -0.16 3.54 -8.92
CA PHE A 2 0.40 2.45 -9.73
C PHE A 2 1.43 3.02 -10.70
N SER A 3 2.53 2.31 -10.91
CA SER A 3 3.58 2.64 -11.88
C SER A 3 3.51 1.67 -13.05
N ASP A 4 3.89 2.11 -14.26
CA ASP A 4 3.90 1.30 -15.49
C ASP A 4 4.72 0.00 -15.38
N LYS A 5 5.59 -0.08 -14.38
CA LYS A 5 6.38 -1.27 -14.03
C LYS A 5 5.63 -2.29 -13.17
N GLY A 6 4.34 -2.11 -12.91
CA GLY A 6 3.58 -2.95 -11.97
C GLY A 6 3.85 -2.65 -10.50
N GLN A 7 4.57 -1.55 -10.23
CA GLN A 7 4.97 -1.18 -8.88
C GLN A 7 3.90 -0.32 -8.23
N MET A 8 3.58 -0.62 -6.98
CA MET A 8 2.56 0.09 -6.24
C MET A 8 3.18 0.88 -5.10
N PHE A 9 2.68 2.09 -4.88
CA PHE A 9 3.15 2.94 -3.79
C PHE A 9 1.99 3.57 -3.02
N GLY A 10 2.18 3.73 -1.71
CA GLY A 10 1.21 4.29 -0.79
C GLY A 10 1.86 5.26 0.21
N TRP A 11 1.08 6.24 0.64
CA TRP A 11 1.40 7.23 1.68
C TRP A 11 0.09 7.73 2.29
N GLY A 12 0.17 8.40 3.43
CA GLY A 12 -0.97 8.94 4.17
C GLY A 12 -1.15 8.28 5.54
N ASN A 13 -2.38 8.35 6.05
CA ASN A 13 -2.76 7.76 7.33
C ASN A 13 -2.56 6.24 7.28
N ASN A 14 -2.07 5.65 8.37
CA ASN A 14 -1.93 4.22 8.61
C ASN A 14 -2.40 3.80 10.02
N GLU A 15 -3.23 4.60 10.69
CA GLU A 15 -3.78 4.33 12.02
C GLU A 15 -4.57 3.01 12.10
N TYR A 16 -5.13 2.53 10.98
CA TYR A 16 -5.86 1.26 10.90
C TYR A 16 -5.09 0.17 10.14
N GLY A 17 -3.80 0.39 9.85
CA GLY A 17 -2.98 -0.59 9.15
C GLY A 17 -3.22 -0.70 7.64
N GLN A 18 -3.96 0.24 7.03
CA GLN A 18 -4.25 0.26 5.59
C GLN A 18 -3.02 0.32 4.68
N LEU A 19 -1.87 0.73 5.21
CA LEU A 19 -0.57 0.82 4.53
C LEU A 19 0.48 -0.08 5.19
N SER A 20 0.07 -1.13 5.90
CA SER A 20 0.99 -2.08 6.56
C SER A 20 2.00 -2.71 5.59
N MET A 21 1.63 -2.87 4.31
CA MET A 21 2.51 -3.37 3.23
C MET A 21 3.61 -2.38 2.81
N ALA A 22 3.51 -1.12 3.21
CA ALA A 22 4.47 -0.05 2.91
C ALA A 22 5.32 0.34 4.13
N ILE A 23 5.10 -0.28 5.28
CA ILE A 23 5.85 -0.04 6.51
C ILE A 23 6.55 -1.32 6.98
N ASP A 24 7.56 -1.15 7.81
CA ASP A 24 8.17 -2.27 8.51
C ASP A 24 7.19 -2.73 9.60
N VAL A 25 6.85 -4.02 9.64
CA VAL A 25 5.95 -4.61 10.64
C VAL A 25 6.44 -4.38 12.08
N ASN A 26 7.73 -4.08 12.27
CA ASN A 26 8.30 -3.74 13.57
C ASN A 26 8.22 -2.25 13.91
N ARG A 27 7.68 -1.41 13.00
CA ARG A 27 7.56 0.03 13.20
C ARG A 27 6.08 0.41 13.21
N ASN A 28 5.61 0.85 14.37
CA ASN A 28 4.26 1.38 14.51
C ASN A 28 4.15 2.79 13.93
N GLN A 29 4.12 2.89 12.60
CA GLN A 29 3.98 4.17 11.88
C GLN A 29 2.52 4.44 11.57
N THR A 30 1.94 5.42 12.25
CA THR A 30 0.55 5.85 12.05
C THR A 30 0.38 6.83 10.88
N GLN A 31 1.47 7.47 10.43
CA GLN A 31 1.44 8.43 9.33
C GLN A 31 2.67 8.23 8.43
N ILE A 32 2.42 8.12 7.13
CA ILE A 32 3.46 8.00 6.11
C ILE A 32 3.43 9.27 5.27
N HIS A 33 4.41 10.14 5.43
CA HIS A 33 4.48 11.41 4.69
C HIS A 33 5.24 11.31 3.35
N THR A 34 5.81 10.14 3.04
CA THR A 34 6.61 9.87 1.84
C THR A 34 6.05 8.68 1.08
N SER A 35 6.02 8.75 -0.26
CA SER A 35 5.55 7.63 -1.08
C SER A 35 6.44 6.41 -0.86
N ARG A 36 5.85 5.30 -0.42
CA ARG A 36 6.57 4.07 -0.11
C ARG A 36 6.07 2.91 -0.95
N TYR A 37 7.00 2.07 -1.38
CA TYR A 37 6.69 0.88 -2.16
C TYR A 37 5.91 -0.12 -1.31
N LEU A 38 4.75 -0.53 -1.82
CA LEU A 38 3.91 -1.57 -1.23
C LEU A 38 4.45 -2.91 -1.69
N LYS A 39 5.15 -3.60 -0.79
CA LYS A 39 5.66 -4.94 -1.09
C LYS A 39 4.50 -5.91 -1.05
N HIS A 40 4.20 -6.53 -2.19
CA HIS A 40 3.38 -7.73 -2.21
C HIS A 40 4.28 -8.91 -2.59
N ASP A 41 4.26 -9.98 -1.80
CA ASP A 41 5.09 -11.16 -2.02
C ASP A 41 4.50 -12.05 -3.10
N ASN A 42 4.39 -11.59 -4.36
CA ASN A 42 3.92 -12.38 -5.51
C ASN A 42 2.58 -13.17 -5.36
N MET A 43 1.87 -13.06 -4.23
CA MET A 43 0.69 -13.86 -3.87
C MET A 43 -0.59 -13.37 -4.55
N ILE A 44 -0.59 -12.10 -4.93
CA ILE A 44 -1.61 -11.42 -5.72
C ILE A 44 -0.95 -11.30 -7.09
N GLY A 45 -1.55 -11.74 -8.19
CA GLY A 45 -0.91 -11.67 -9.52
C GLY A 45 -0.65 -10.24 -10.00
N LYS A 46 -0.72 -9.99 -11.31
CA LYS A 46 -0.63 -8.62 -11.85
C LYS A 46 -1.81 -7.78 -11.36
N ILE A 47 -1.56 -6.77 -10.51
CA ILE A 47 -2.59 -5.83 -10.04
C ILE A 47 -3.12 -5.02 -11.24
N SER A 48 -4.44 -5.00 -11.41
CA SER A 48 -5.14 -4.25 -12.46
C SER A 48 -5.69 -2.91 -11.97
N ASP A 49 -6.13 -2.85 -10.70
CA ASP A 49 -6.71 -1.63 -10.13
C ASP A 49 -6.42 -1.47 -8.63
N VAL A 50 -6.46 -0.23 -8.15
CA VAL A 50 -6.21 0.15 -6.76
C VAL A 50 -7.25 1.16 -6.30
N ALA A 51 -7.96 0.84 -5.22
CA ALA A 51 -8.95 1.74 -4.62
C ALA A 51 -8.51 2.15 -3.22
N ALA A 52 -8.70 3.42 -2.87
CA ALA A 52 -8.45 3.96 -1.54
C ALA A 52 -9.70 4.67 -1.02
N ALA A 53 -10.11 4.28 0.19
CA ALA A 53 -11.13 4.94 1.00
C ALA A 53 -10.48 5.51 2.26
N GLY A 54 -11.23 6.30 3.06
CA GLY A 54 -10.67 7.04 4.20
C GLY A 54 -9.89 6.18 5.22
N SER A 55 -10.27 4.92 5.39
CA SER A 55 -9.65 3.97 6.33
C SER A 55 -9.36 2.59 5.71
N MET A 56 -9.51 2.44 4.39
CA MET A 56 -9.35 1.15 3.70
C MET A 56 -8.65 1.32 2.36
N CYS A 57 -7.89 0.31 1.96
CA CYS A 57 -7.30 0.22 0.63
C CYS A 57 -7.64 -1.17 0.06
N ALA A 58 -8.01 -1.23 -1.22
CA ALA A 58 -8.30 -2.47 -1.92
C ALA A 58 -7.42 -2.60 -3.16
N LEU A 59 -7.02 -3.84 -3.44
CA LEU A 59 -6.20 -4.23 -4.59
C LEU A 59 -7.01 -5.21 -5.42
N LEU A 60 -7.16 -4.92 -6.72
CA LEU A 60 -7.78 -5.84 -7.66
C LEU A 60 -6.71 -6.50 -8.51
N ASN A 61 -6.76 -7.83 -8.60
CA ASN A 61 -5.97 -8.60 -9.55
C ASN A 61 -6.68 -8.69 -10.90
#